data_AF-A0A9D5B6L6-F1
#
_entry.id   AF-A0A9D5B6L6-F1
#
_cell.length_a   1.000
_cell.length_b   1.000
_cell.length_c   1.000
_cell.angle_alpha   90.00
_cell.angle_beta   90.00
_cell.angle_gamma   90.00
#
_symmetry.space_group_name_H-M   'P 1'
#
loop_
_entity.id
_entity.type
_entity.pdbx_description
1 polymer ?
#
loop_
_entity_poly.entity_id
_entity_poly.type
_entity_poly.pdbx_seq_one_letter_code
_entity_poly.pdbx_strand_id
1 'polypeptide(L)'
;QVYYHSGGLRLNPNLYNCGKVCLSLLNTWSGNKNEKWLPGVSTILQVLVSIQGLILNTQPYFNEPGYARLSGSAEGETRSLRYNEDTFLLSLRTMVYLIRRPPKSFEDFVKGHFCRRAQDILVACKAYKDGAQVGCLVKGGVQDVDQGDKSCSKEFKNSLAAYVDMLVKEFTQVGAKDCEKFLSSSTVSNKPLE
;
A
#
# COMPACT_ATOMS: atom_id res chain seq x y z
N GLN A 1 -6.14 -17.69 -15.66
CA GLN A 1 -4.89 -16.98 -15.27
C GLN A 1 -5.28 -15.70 -14.53
N VAL A 2 -4.56 -15.32 -13.48
CA VAL A 2 -4.79 -14.07 -12.75
C VAL A 2 -3.82 -13.00 -13.24
N TYR A 3 -4.31 -11.77 -13.39
CA TYR A 3 -3.52 -10.63 -13.82
C TYR A 3 -3.71 -9.46 -12.86
N TYR A 4 -2.61 -8.84 -12.43
CA TYR A 4 -2.61 -7.66 -11.56
C TYR A 4 -2.49 -6.38 -12.40
N HIS A 5 -3.42 -5.45 -12.24
CA HIS A 5 -3.34 -4.13 -12.86
C HIS A 5 -2.34 -3.24 -12.11
N SER A 6 -1.06 -3.48 -12.36
CA SER A 6 0.08 -2.88 -11.64
C SER A 6 0.30 -1.39 -11.89
N GLY A 7 -0.16 -0.87 -13.04
CA GLY A 7 0.22 0.48 -13.51
C GLY A 7 1.73 0.65 -13.69
N GLY A 8 2.48 -0.44 -13.90
CA GLY A 8 3.94 -0.43 -13.99
C GLY A 8 4.66 -0.41 -12.63
N LEU A 9 3.94 -0.51 -11.51
CA LEU A 9 4.50 -0.48 -10.16
C LEU A 9 4.70 -1.90 -9.61
N ARG A 10 5.75 -2.10 -8.79
CA ARG A 10 6.05 -3.38 -8.13
C ARG A 10 5.90 -3.22 -6.62
N LEU A 11 4.69 -3.46 -6.10
CA LEU A 11 4.37 -3.29 -4.67
C LEU A 11 4.85 -4.46 -3.79
N ASN A 12 5.13 -5.62 -4.39
CA ASN A 12 5.50 -6.81 -3.65
C ASN A 12 6.40 -7.70 -4.53
N PRO A 13 7.32 -8.50 -3.97
CA PRO A 13 8.12 -9.44 -4.76
C PRO A 13 7.29 -10.39 -5.64
N ASN A 14 6.08 -10.74 -5.19
CA ASN A 14 5.12 -11.59 -5.90
C ASN A 14 4.15 -10.83 -6.82
N LEU A 15 4.18 -9.49 -6.85
CA LEU A 15 3.34 -8.65 -7.72
C LEU A 15 4.22 -7.83 -8.68
N TYR A 16 4.40 -8.36 -9.89
CA TYR A 16 5.33 -7.80 -10.86
C TYR A 16 4.76 -6.53 -11.51
N ASN A 17 5.66 -5.64 -11.93
CA ASN A 17 5.29 -4.44 -12.68
C ASN A 17 4.58 -4.73 -14.01
N CYS A 18 4.75 -5.91 -14.60
CA CYS A 18 4.04 -6.35 -15.79
C CYS A 18 2.66 -6.98 -15.51
N GLY A 19 2.28 -7.10 -14.24
CA GLY A 19 1.00 -7.68 -13.81
C GLY A 19 1.02 -9.18 -13.52
N LYS A 20 2.19 -9.84 -13.63
CA LYS A 20 2.34 -11.24 -13.20
C LYS A 20 2.17 -11.33 -11.67
N VAL A 21 1.35 -12.29 -11.24
CA VAL A 21 1.15 -12.67 -9.83
C VAL A 21 1.82 -14.01 -9.57
N CYS A 22 2.70 -14.07 -8.59
CA CYS A 22 3.37 -15.30 -8.16
C CYS A 22 2.65 -15.93 -6.97
N LEU A 23 2.03 -17.08 -7.20
CA LEU A 23 1.40 -17.89 -6.16
C LEU A 23 1.46 -19.35 -6.57
N SER A 24 1.81 -20.25 -5.64
CA SER A 24 1.90 -21.69 -5.91
C SER A 24 0.56 -22.25 -6.40
N LEU A 25 -0.55 -21.79 -5.81
CA LEU A 25 -1.92 -22.11 -6.21
C LEU A 25 -2.26 -21.68 -7.64
N LEU A 26 -1.53 -20.71 -8.20
CA LEU A 26 -1.67 -20.26 -9.60
C LEU A 26 -0.65 -20.91 -10.54
N ASN A 27 0.16 -21.86 -10.04
CA ASN A 27 1.27 -22.48 -10.76
C ASN A 27 2.31 -21.47 -11.27
N THR A 28 2.40 -20.29 -10.66
CA THR A 28 3.36 -19.24 -11.03
C THR A 28 4.48 -19.08 -10.00
N TRP A 29 4.49 -19.92 -8.96
CA TRP A 29 5.51 -19.98 -7.93
C TRP A 29 5.78 -21.43 -7.51
N SER A 30 6.93 -21.68 -6.87
CA SER A 30 7.25 -22.99 -6.29
C SER A 30 6.30 -23.31 -5.13
N GLY A 31 6.02 -24.60 -4.96
CA GLY A 31 5.15 -25.12 -3.90
C GLY A 31 4.97 -26.62 -4.02
N ASN A 32 4.56 -27.24 -2.92
CA ASN A 32 4.24 -28.65 -2.81
C ASN A 32 3.05 -29.02 -3.70
N LYS A 33 2.88 -30.31 -4.02
CA LYS A 33 1.77 -30.79 -4.86
C LYS A 33 0.40 -30.33 -4.34
N ASN A 34 0.21 -30.30 -3.03
CA ASN A 34 -1.04 -29.92 -2.38
C ASN A 34 -1.26 -28.40 -2.29
N GLU A 35 -0.25 -27.60 -2.60
CA GLU A 35 -0.33 -26.13 -2.64
C GLU A 35 -0.63 -25.59 -4.05
N LYS A 36 -0.50 -26.46 -5.06
CA LYS A 36 -0.82 -26.13 -6.46
C LYS A 36 -2.31 -26.23 -6.73
N TRP A 37 -2.75 -25.68 -7.86
CA TRP A 37 -4.14 -25.79 -8.30
C TRP A 37 -4.58 -27.25 -8.44
N LEU A 38 -5.62 -27.64 -7.71
CA LEU A 38 -6.24 -28.96 -7.78
C LEU A 38 -7.65 -28.84 -8.37
N PRO A 39 -7.91 -29.38 -9.58
CA PRO A 39 -9.25 -29.37 -10.17
C PRO A 39 -10.29 -30.01 -9.25
N GLY A 40 -11.46 -29.37 -9.12
CA GLY A 40 -12.55 -29.83 -8.25
C GLY A 40 -12.37 -29.58 -6.75
N VAL A 41 -11.20 -29.06 -6.33
CA VAL A 41 -10.91 -28.75 -4.91
C VAL A 41 -10.58 -27.27 -4.74
N SER A 42 -9.72 -26.72 -5.61
CA SER A 42 -9.29 -25.33 -5.51
C SER A 42 -10.38 -24.34 -5.90
N THR A 43 -10.45 -23.20 -5.20
CA THR A 43 -11.48 -22.17 -5.42
C THR A 43 -10.87 -20.79 -5.65
N ILE A 44 -11.64 -19.90 -6.29
CA ILE A 44 -11.27 -18.48 -6.42
C ILE A 44 -11.14 -17.83 -5.04
N LEU A 45 -11.98 -18.22 -4.07
CA LEU A 45 -11.88 -17.71 -2.70
C LEU A 45 -10.51 -18.03 -2.08
N GLN A 46 -9.99 -19.25 -2.26
CA GLN A 46 -8.65 -19.59 -1.79
C GLN A 46 -7.58 -18.72 -2.46
N VAL A 47 -7.70 -18.44 -3.76
CA VAL A 47 -6.77 -17.51 -4.44
C VAL A 47 -6.83 -16.12 -3.79
N LEU A 48 -8.02 -15.58 -3.54
CA LEU A 48 -8.18 -14.25 -2.93
C LEU A 48 -7.63 -14.20 -1.50
N VAL A 49 -7.91 -15.22 -0.69
CA VAL A 49 -7.41 -15.33 0.69
C VAL A 49 -5.89 -15.52 0.71
N SER A 50 -5.33 -16.31 -0.20
CA SER A 50 -3.87 -16.46 -0.34
C SER A 50 -3.20 -15.15 -0.75
N ILE A 51 -3.80 -14.35 -1.64
CA ILE A 51 -3.28 -13.02 -1.97
C ILE A 51 -3.29 -12.12 -0.72
N GLN A 52 -4.37 -12.11 0.05
CA GLN A 52 -4.45 -11.32 1.28
C GLN A 52 -3.43 -11.73 2.34
N GLY A 53 -3.31 -13.04 2.61
CA GLY A 53 -2.48 -13.55 3.70
C GLY A 53 -1.00 -13.68 3.36
N LEU A 54 -0.67 -14.12 2.14
CA LEU A 54 0.71 -14.45 1.76
C LEU A 54 1.40 -13.31 1.03
N ILE A 55 0.67 -12.56 0.20
CA ILE A 55 1.25 -11.48 -0.62
C ILE A 55 1.12 -10.13 0.09
N LEU A 56 -0.09 -9.73 0.49
CA LEU A 56 -0.36 -8.42 1.10
C LEU A 56 -0.15 -8.42 2.63
N ASN A 57 0.99 -8.94 3.08
CA ASN A 57 1.35 -9.06 4.49
C ASN A 57 2.10 -7.81 5.02
N THR A 58 2.43 -7.79 6.32
CA THR A 58 3.07 -6.65 7.02
C THR A 58 4.58 -6.49 6.76
N GLN A 59 5.25 -7.52 6.25
CA GLN A 59 6.70 -7.52 5.97
C GLN A 59 7.01 -8.12 4.57
N PRO A 60 6.48 -7.51 3.49
CA PRO A 60 6.57 -8.03 2.13
C PRO A 60 8.00 -8.19 1.59
N TYR A 61 8.99 -7.52 2.20
CA TYR A 61 10.41 -7.70 1.87
C TYR A 61 10.85 -9.16 1.96
N PHE A 62 10.36 -9.91 2.94
CA PHE A 62 10.75 -11.30 3.17
C PHE A 62 10.10 -12.29 2.19
N ASN A 63 9.17 -11.83 1.34
CA ASN A 63 8.62 -12.64 0.27
C ASN A 63 9.62 -12.86 -0.88
N GLU A 64 10.72 -12.10 -0.94
CA GLU A 64 11.77 -12.30 -1.94
C GLU A 64 12.50 -13.64 -1.68
N PRO A 65 12.69 -14.50 -2.69
CA PRO A 65 13.49 -15.71 -2.61
C PRO A 65 14.80 -15.56 -1.82
N GLY A 66 14.93 -16.39 -0.78
CA GLY A 66 16.13 -16.45 0.04
C GLY A 66 16.23 -15.39 1.14
N TYR A 67 15.26 -14.49 1.26
CA TYR A 67 15.28 -13.42 2.28
C TYR A 67 14.56 -13.81 3.57
N ALA A 68 13.73 -14.86 3.57
CA ALA A 68 13.04 -15.35 4.77
C ALA A 68 13.99 -15.61 5.96
N ARG A 69 15.21 -16.12 5.70
CA ARG A 69 16.24 -16.36 6.73
C ARG A 69 16.82 -15.09 7.37
N LEU A 70 16.57 -13.93 6.78
CA LEU A 70 17.02 -12.63 7.30
C LEU A 70 16.02 -12.06 8.32
N SER A 71 14.80 -12.62 8.39
CA SER A 71 13.81 -12.22 9.39
C SER A 71 14.38 -12.38 10.80
N GLY A 72 14.15 -11.39 11.66
CA GLY A 72 14.69 -11.33 13.02
C GLY A 72 16.13 -10.84 13.13
N SER A 73 16.87 -10.72 12.02
CA SER A 73 18.18 -10.08 12.02
C SER A 73 18.05 -8.55 11.98
N ALA A 74 18.93 -7.82 12.68
CA ALA A 74 18.89 -6.36 12.70
C ALA A 74 18.95 -5.74 11.28
N GLU A 75 19.78 -6.30 10.39
CA GLU A 75 19.87 -5.87 9.00
C GLU A 75 18.60 -6.18 8.21
N GLY A 76 18.06 -7.40 8.34
CA GLY A 76 16.84 -7.82 7.66
C GLY A 76 15.64 -6.97 8.05
N GLU A 77 15.47 -6.70 9.35
CA GLU A 77 14.41 -5.82 9.86
C GLU A 77 14.58 -4.39 9.33
N THR A 78 15.81 -3.85 9.30
CA THR A 78 16.06 -2.51 8.76
C THR A 78 15.70 -2.41 7.27
N ARG A 79 16.02 -3.44 6.47
CA ARG A 79 15.64 -3.50 5.05
C ARG A 79 14.14 -3.66 4.84
N SER A 80 13.49 -4.46 5.69
CA SER A 80 12.04 -4.64 5.68
C SER A 80 11.29 -3.33 5.94
N LEU A 81 11.75 -2.52 6.91
CA LEU A 81 11.17 -1.21 7.19
C LEU A 81 11.28 -0.23 6.01
N ARG A 82 12.44 -0.16 5.36
CA ARG A 82 12.63 0.65 4.15
C ARG A 82 11.72 0.19 3.01
N TYR A 83 11.60 -1.12 2.84
CA TYR A 83 10.70 -1.69 1.83
C TYR A 83 9.24 -1.31 2.10
N ASN A 84 8.81 -1.28 3.37
CA ASN A 84 7.47 -0.84 3.75
C ASN A 84 7.21 0.63 3.41
N GLU A 85 8.19 1.51 3.66
CA GLU A 85 8.14 2.92 3.28
C GLU A 85 7.92 3.08 1.76
N ASP A 86 8.76 2.43 0.95
CA ASP A 86 8.64 2.47 -0.51
C ASP A 86 7.30 1.90 -0.99
N THR A 87 6.88 0.76 -0.42
CA THR A 87 5.61 0.11 -0.76
C THR A 87 4.42 1.00 -0.42
N PHE A 88 4.48 1.74 0.68
CA PHE A 88 3.44 2.69 1.05
C PHE A 88 3.33 3.83 0.03
N LEU A 89 4.45 4.45 -0.38
CA LEU A 89 4.43 5.48 -1.42
C LEU A 89 3.89 4.95 -2.76
N LEU A 90 4.28 3.74 -3.17
CA LEU A 90 3.75 3.07 -4.35
C LEU A 90 2.25 2.78 -4.23
N SER A 91 1.79 2.46 -3.02
CA SER A 91 0.36 2.25 -2.76
C SER A 91 -0.42 3.55 -2.94
N LEU A 92 0.07 4.69 -2.42
CA LEU A 92 -0.55 6.00 -2.64
C LEU A 92 -0.64 6.35 -4.14
N ARG A 93 0.45 6.09 -4.89
CA ARG A 93 0.46 6.27 -6.34
C ARG A 93 -0.57 5.38 -7.05
N THR A 94 -0.70 4.13 -6.61
CA THR A 94 -1.70 3.19 -7.14
C THR A 94 -3.13 3.67 -6.87
N MET A 95 -3.40 4.25 -5.70
CA MET A 95 -4.71 4.84 -5.38
C MET A 95 -5.06 5.96 -6.35
N VAL A 96 -4.13 6.88 -6.62
CA VAL A 96 -4.32 7.96 -7.60
C VAL A 96 -4.58 7.40 -9.01
N TYR A 97 -3.84 6.36 -9.42
CA TYR A 97 -4.07 5.70 -10.71
C TYR A 97 -5.48 5.10 -10.81
N LEU A 98 -5.94 4.42 -9.76
CA LEU A 98 -7.27 3.82 -9.72
C LEU A 98 -8.37 4.90 -9.74
N ILE A 99 -8.19 6.01 -9.04
CA ILE A 99 -9.14 7.14 -9.06
C ILE A 99 -9.24 7.74 -10.46
N ARG A 100 -8.11 7.96 -11.12
CA ARG A 100 -8.07 8.59 -12.46
C ARG A 100 -8.51 7.66 -13.59
N ARG A 101 -8.28 6.34 -13.43
CA ARG A 101 -8.59 5.31 -14.44
C ARG A 101 -9.17 4.08 -13.73
N PRO A 102 -10.40 4.17 -13.20
CA PRO A 102 -11.04 3.05 -12.55
C PRO A 102 -11.20 1.87 -13.54
N PRO A 103 -11.06 0.63 -13.08
CA PRO A 103 -11.38 -0.53 -13.90
C PRO A 103 -12.84 -0.48 -14.36
N LYS A 104 -13.09 -0.95 -15.59
CA LYS A 104 -14.43 -1.00 -16.17
C LYS A 104 -15.39 -1.74 -15.23
N SER A 105 -16.55 -1.15 -14.97
CA SER A 105 -17.58 -1.65 -14.06
C SER A 105 -17.24 -1.58 -12.57
N PHE A 106 -16.15 -0.91 -12.18
CA PHE A 106 -15.77 -0.66 -10.79
C PHE A 106 -15.71 0.84 -10.46
N GLU A 107 -16.19 1.71 -11.34
CA GLU A 107 -16.11 3.17 -11.22
C GLU A 107 -16.73 3.67 -9.91
N ASP A 108 -17.98 3.29 -9.64
CA ASP A 108 -18.69 3.67 -8.42
C ASP A 108 -18.07 3.03 -7.17
N PHE A 109 -17.57 1.80 -7.30
CA PHE A 109 -16.90 1.12 -6.19
C PHE A 109 -15.61 1.84 -5.80
N VAL A 110 -14.77 2.19 -6.78
CA VAL A 110 -13.51 2.93 -6.56
C VAL A 110 -13.80 4.29 -5.96
N LYS A 111 -14.72 5.05 -6.56
CA LYS A 111 -15.13 6.37 -6.06
C LYS A 111 -15.65 6.29 -4.62
N GLY A 112 -16.61 5.39 -4.36
CA GLY A 112 -17.21 5.20 -3.05
C GLY A 112 -16.24 4.64 -2.00
N HIS A 113 -15.25 3.83 -2.40
CA HIS A 113 -14.18 3.37 -1.52
C HIS A 113 -13.28 4.52 -1.10
N PHE A 114 -12.70 5.25 -2.05
CA PHE A 114 -11.76 6.33 -1.73
C PHE A 114 -12.43 7.52 -1.06
N CYS A 115 -13.68 7.85 -1.41
CA CYS A 115 -14.46 8.86 -0.68
C CYS A 115 -14.61 8.51 0.81
N ARG A 116 -14.86 7.24 1.15
CA ARG A 116 -15.02 6.79 2.55
C ARG A 116 -13.69 6.64 3.29
N ARG A 117 -12.61 6.31 2.58
CA ARG A 117 -11.30 6.01 3.17
C ARG A 117 -10.33 7.18 3.16
N ALA A 118 -10.63 8.27 2.45
CA ALA A 118 -9.75 9.43 2.29
C ALA A 118 -9.19 9.96 3.61
N GLN A 119 -10.06 10.17 4.61
CA GLN A 119 -9.64 10.67 5.92
C GLN A 119 -8.69 9.70 6.62
N ASP A 120 -9.01 8.40 6.64
CA ASP A 120 -8.14 7.38 7.26
C ASP A 120 -6.76 7.30 6.58
N ILE A 121 -6.73 7.40 5.24
CA ILE A 121 -5.49 7.40 4.47
C ILE A 121 -4.65 8.64 4.79
N LEU A 122 -5.26 9.83 4.80
CA LEU A 122 -4.57 11.08 5.11
C LEU A 122 -4.09 11.14 6.58
N VAL A 123 -4.86 10.57 7.52
CA VAL A 123 -4.41 10.38 8.91
C VAL A 123 -3.18 9.49 8.97
N ALA A 124 -3.14 8.40 8.21
CA ALA A 124 -1.96 7.54 8.14
C ALA A 124 -0.75 8.27 7.55
N CYS A 125 -0.93 9.02 6.45
CA CYS A 125 0.12 9.86 5.88
C CYS A 125 0.67 10.85 6.91
N LYS A 126 -0.21 11.52 7.66
CA LYS A 126 0.20 12.48 8.71
C LYS A 126 1.00 11.77 9.81
N ALA A 127 0.48 10.67 10.36
CA ALA A 127 1.16 9.94 11.42
C ALA A 127 2.56 9.48 11.00
N TYR A 128 2.71 8.95 9.78
CA TYR A 128 4.01 8.49 9.28
C TYR A 128 4.98 9.64 9.00
N LYS A 129 4.46 10.79 8.53
CA LYS A 129 5.23 12.03 8.42
C LYS A 129 5.73 12.50 9.80
N ASP A 130 4.89 12.42 10.82
CA ASP A 130 5.17 12.85 12.18
C ASP A 130 6.07 11.87 12.97
N GLY A 131 6.40 10.71 12.38
CA GLY A 131 7.41 9.78 12.90
C GLY A 131 6.89 8.40 13.30
N ALA A 132 5.59 8.13 13.16
CA ALA A 132 5.07 6.78 13.36
C ALA A 132 5.57 5.84 12.25
N GLN A 133 5.81 4.57 12.58
CA GLN A 133 6.30 3.59 11.61
C GLN A 133 5.20 3.20 10.62
N VAL A 134 5.54 3.01 9.34
CA VAL A 134 4.59 2.47 8.35
C VAL A 134 4.05 1.11 8.81
N GLY A 135 2.73 0.96 8.78
CA GLY A 135 2.02 -0.25 9.19
C GLY A 135 1.55 -0.28 10.64
N CYS A 136 1.91 0.70 11.48
CA CYS A 136 1.49 0.73 12.89
C CYS A 136 0.03 1.16 13.13
N LEU A 137 -0.69 1.61 12.12
CA LEU A 137 -2.06 2.11 12.30
C LEU A 137 -3.08 1.04 11.91
N VAL A 138 -3.95 0.69 12.84
CA VAL A 138 -5.14 -0.12 12.59
C VAL A 138 -6.37 0.72 12.90
N LYS A 139 -7.51 0.45 12.25
CA LYS A 139 -8.78 1.16 12.53
C LYS A 139 -9.01 1.26 14.04
N GLY A 140 -8.94 2.47 14.59
CA GLY A 140 -9.19 2.76 16.01
C GLY A 140 -7.95 2.96 16.89
N GLY A 141 -6.71 2.88 16.37
CA GLY A 141 -5.53 3.20 17.17
C GLY A 141 -4.18 2.81 16.55
N VAL A 142 -3.12 3.11 17.29
CA VAL A 142 -1.75 2.64 17.02
C VAL A 142 -1.64 1.21 17.56
N GLN A 143 -1.27 0.25 16.72
CA GLN A 143 -0.74 -1.03 17.17
C GLN A 143 0.65 -0.79 17.75
N ASP A 144 0.92 -1.35 18.94
CA ASP A 144 2.25 -1.41 19.53
C ASP A 144 3.20 -2.13 18.56
N VAL A 145 3.87 -1.35 17.72
CA VAL A 145 5.08 -1.76 17.02
C VAL A 145 6.24 -1.54 17.99
N ASP A 146 7.11 -2.55 18.10
CA ASP A 146 8.24 -2.61 19.02
C ASP A 146 8.86 -1.25 19.37
N GLN A 147 9.10 -1.04 20.67
CA GLN A 147 9.73 0.13 21.31
C GLN A 147 11.21 0.32 20.90
N GLY A 148 11.51 0.26 19.61
CA GLY A 148 12.74 0.82 19.05
C GLY A 148 12.43 2.20 18.50
N ASP A 149 13.37 3.12 18.63
CA ASP A 149 13.36 4.51 18.11
C ASP A 149 13.36 4.58 16.55
N LYS A 150 12.54 3.73 15.91
CA LYS A 150 12.52 3.49 14.46
C LYS A 150 11.46 4.36 13.81
N SER A 151 11.66 5.68 13.91
CA SER A 151 10.92 6.65 13.10
C SER A 151 11.14 6.37 11.61
N CYS A 152 10.15 6.71 10.78
CA CYS A 152 10.33 6.73 9.34
C CYS A 152 11.55 7.56 8.89
N SER A 153 12.15 7.15 7.76
CA SER A 153 13.30 7.83 7.15
C SER A 153 12.97 9.25 6.70
N LYS A 154 13.98 10.13 6.64
CA LYS A 154 13.81 11.52 6.21
C LYS A 154 13.38 11.59 4.74
N GLU A 155 13.97 10.74 3.91
CA GLU A 155 13.70 10.61 2.48
C GLU A 155 12.24 10.23 2.23
N PHE A 156 11.73 9.26 2.99
CA PHE A 156 10.32 8.88 2.95
C PHE A 156 9.41 10.04 3.37
N LYS A 157 9.69 10.70 4.51
CA LYS A 157 8.86 11.82 5.01
C LYS A 157 8.77 12.97 4.01
N ASN A 158 9.88 13.30 3.35
CA ASN A 158 9.94 14.32 2.32
C ASN A 158 9.12 13.93 1.08
N SER A 159 9.27 12.68 0.62
CA SER A 159 8.51 12.16 -0.53
C SER A 159 7.01 12.12 -0.24
N LEU A 160 6.63 11.70 0.97
CA LEU A 160 5.25 11.59 1.41
C LEU A 160 4.53 12.94 1.38
N ALA A 161 5.21 14.05 1.73
CA ALA A 161 4.63 15.38 1.67
C ALA A 161 4.11 15.73 0.25
N ALA A 162 4.88 15.42 -0.80
CA ALA A 162 4.46 15.66 -2.17
C ALA A 162 3.26 14.78 -2.59
N TYR A 163 3.14 13.57 -2.04
CA TYR A 163 1.99 12.72 -2.29
C TYR A 163 0.72 13.20 -1.57
N VAL A 164 0.83 13.79 -0.38
CA VAL A 164 -0.33 14.29 0.37
C VAL A 164 -1.09 15.34 -0.43
N ASP A 165 -0.39 16.30 -1.05
CA ASP A 165 -1.01 17.34 -1.87
C ASP A 165 -1.78 16.73 -3.05
N MET A 166 -1.18 15.74 -3.71
CA MET A 166 -1.83 15.01 -4.81
C MET A 166 -3.06 14.24 -4.32
N LEU A 167 -2.97 13.55 -3.19
CA LEU A 167 -4.07 12.77 -2.62
C LEU A 167 -5.23 13.66 -2.20
N VAL A 168 -4.98 14.80 -1.56
CA VAL A 168 -6.03 15.75 -1.19
C VAL A 168 -6.81 16.17 -2.42
N LYS A 169 -6.12 16.55 -3.51
CA LYS A 169 -6.76 16.92 -4.77
C LYS A 169 -7.65 15.79 -5.32
N GLU A 170 -7.11 14.57 -5.43
CA GLU A 170 -7.85 13.43 -6.02
C GLU A 170 -9.01 12.97 -5.11
N PHE A 171 -8.82 13.01 -3.78
CA PHE A 171 -9.87 12.66 -2.82
C PHE A 171 -11.02 13.67 -2.81
N THR A 172 -10.74 14.97 -2.90
CA THR A 172 -11.77 16.00 -3.04
C THR A 172 -12.57 15.80 -4.33
N GLN A 173 -11.92 15.42 -5.45
CA GLN A 173 -12.61 15.14 -6.72
C GLN A 173 -13.58 13.96 -6.65
N VAL A 174 -13.29 12.92 -5.84
CA VAL A 174 -14.21 11.80 -5.64
C VAL A 174 -15.30 12.08 -4.59
N GLY A 175 -15.31 13.27 -4.00
CA GLY A 175 -16.35 13.74 -3.07
C GLY A 175 -15.99 13.62 -1.58
N ALA A 176 -14.73 13.33 -1.25
CA ALA A 176 -14.30 13.35 0.15
C ALA A 176 -14.31 14.79 0.70
N LYS A 177 -14.82 14.95 1.93
CA LYS A 177 -14.90 16.25 2.61
C LYS A 177 -13.70 16.46 3.53
N ASP A 178 -13.40 17.73 3.79
CA ASP A 178 -12.42 18.18 4.78
C ASP A 178 -11.01 17.58 4.60
N CYS A 179 -10.61 17.33 3.35
CA CYS A 179 -9.26 16.84 3.02
C CYS A 179 -8.21 17.95 3.09
N GLU A 180 -8.60 19.20 2.80
CA GLU A 180 -7.72 20.38 2.77
C GLU A 180 -6.96 20.61 4.08
N LYS A 181 -7.50 20.17 5.23
CA LYS A 181 -6.85 20.28 6.55
C LYS A 181 -5.53 19.52 6.69
N PHE A 182 -5.23 18.63 5.74
CA PHE A 182 -3.97 17.87 5.72
C PHE A 182 -2.89 18.50 4.85
N LEU A 183 -3.22 19.56 4.09
CA LEU A 183 -2.22 20.34 3.37
C LEU A 183 -1.33 21.08 4.37
N SER A 184 -0.02 21.11 4.09
CA SER A 184 0.88 22.03 4.80
C SER A 184 0.52 23.48 4.48
N SER A 185 0.62 24.36 5.47
CA SER A 185 0.32 25.80 5.38
C SER A 185 1.14 26.58 4.35
N SER A 186 2.07 25.95 3.64
CA SER A 186 2.93 26.56 2.62
C SER A 186 2.21 26.92 1.31
N THR A 187 0.95 26.51 1.10
CA THR A 187 0.21 26.72 -0.16
C THR A 187 -0.89 27.79 -0.10
N VAL A 188 -1.08 28.47 1.05
CA VAL A 188 -2.05 29.58 1.18
C VAL A 188 -1.32 30.93 1.17
N SER A 189 -0.61 31.23 0.09
CA SER A 189 -0.16 32.59 -0.23
C SER A 189 -0.35 32.83 -1.73
N ASN A 190 -1.59 33.19 -2.09
CA ASN A 190 -1.93 34.11 -3.17
C ASN A 190 -3.45 34.19 -3.28
N LYS A 191 -4.08 34.92 -2.34
CA LYS A 191 -5.30 35.65 -2.66
C LYS A 191 -4.89 37.11 -2.85
N PRO A 192 -5.16 37.73 -4.01
CA PRO A 192 -5.06 39.17 -4.14
C PRO A 192 -6.07 39.80 -3.18
N LEU A 193 -5.64 40.84 -2.46
CA LEU A 193 -6.54 41.77 -1.81
C LEU A 193 -7.24 42.56 -2.92
N GLU A 194 -8.56 42.40 -3.03
CA GLU A 194 -9.47 43.42 -3.57
C GLU A 194 -10.32 43.96 -2.43
#